data_AF-A0A852LU61-F1
#
_entry.id   AF-A0A852LU61-F1
#
_cell.length_a   1.000
_cell.length_b   1.000
_cell.length_c   1.000
_cell.angle_alpha   90.00
_cell.angle_beta   90.00
_cell.angle_gamma   90.00
#
_symmetry.space_group_name_H-M   'P 1'
#
loop_
_entity.id
_entity.type
_entity.pdbx_description
1 polymer ?
#
loop_
_entity_poly.entity_id
_entity_poly.type
_entity_poly.pdbx_seq_one_letter_code
_entity_poly.pdbx_strand_id
1 'polypeptide(L)'
;FLLGGLTMVFYKFVGRCGVLFLLAVLCDVVGLIILFLGIFVPLSSWDFFVYSGALLLACSLLFWIFWYTFNIEVPLKELGF
;
A
#
# COMPACT_ATOMS: atom_id res chain seq x y z
N PHE A 1 22.52 5.87 15.78
CA PHE A 1 21.45 6.10 16.79
C PHE A 1 20.17 6.69 16.20
N LEU A 2 20.20 7.75 15.37
CA LEU A 2 18.99 8.33 14.75
C LEU A 2 18.26 7.40 13.78
N LEU A 3 18.98 6.61 12.97
CA LEU A 3 18.36 5.71 11.98
C LEU A 3 17.56 4.56 12.63
N GLY A 4 18.06 4.00 13.74
CA GLY A 4 17.38 2.90 14.46
C GLY A 4 16.12 3.33 15.20
N GLY A 5 16.06 4.59 15.66
CA GLY A 5 14.84 5.15 16.27
C GLY A 5 13.71 5.32 15.25
N LEU A 6 14.03 5.74 14.03
CA LEU A 6 13.05 5.87 12.94
C LEU A 6 12.44 4.50 12.60
N THR A 7 13.27 3.48 12.41
CA THR A 7 12.81 2.12 12.07
C THR A 7 11.88 1.53 13.13
N MET A 8 12.18 1.74 14.42
CA MET A 8 11.35 1.24 15.52
C MET A 8 9.99 1.95 15.61
N VAL A 9 9.93 3.25 15.24
CA VAL A 9 8.67 4.01 15.17
C VAL A 9 7.81 3.55 14.00
N PHE A 10 8.39 3.31 12.83
CA PHE A 10 7.68 2.74 11.68
C PHE A 10 7.08 1.37 12.02
N TYR A 11 7.85 0.48 12.63
CA TYR A 11 7.34 -0.84 13.05
C TYR A 11 6.16 -0.78 14.02
N LYS A 12 6.09 0.26 14.86
CA LYS A 12 4.98 0.46 15.81
C LYS A 12 3.74 1.04 15.14
N PHE A 13 3.90 1.83 14.07
CA PHE A 13 2.80 2.50 13.36
C PHE A 13 2.14 1.63 12.28
N VAL A 14 2.88 0.66 11.72
CA VAL A 14 2.37 -0.22 10.67
C VAL A 14 1.53 -1.38 11.24
N GLY A 15 1.39 -1.48 12.57
CA GLY A 15 0.61 -2.55 13.19
C GLY A 15 1.28 -3.92 13.10
N ARG A 16 0.56 -4.97 13.53
CA ARG A 16 1.09 -6.36 13.55
C ARG A 16 1.47 -6.91 12.18
N CYS A 17 0.98 -6.33 11.08
CA CYS A 17 1.23 -6.83 9.72
C CYS A 17 1.96 -5.80 8.83
N GLY A 18 3.20 -5.49 9.21
CA GLY A 18 4.17 -4.67 8.47
C GLY A 18 4.24 -4.91 6.96
N VAL A 19 4.21 -6.18 6.58
CA VAL A 19 4.48 -6.65 5.22
C VAL A 19 3.35 -6.29 4.24
N LEU A 20 2.09 -6.39 4.66
CA LEU A 20 0.94 -6.06 3.81
C LEU A 20 0.90 -4.58 3.46
N PHE A 21 1.21 -3.72 4.44
CA PHE A 21 1.31 -2.28 4.21
C PHE A 21 2.42 -1.93 3.24
N LEU A 22 3.61 -2.52 3.43
CA LEU A 22 4.75 -2.28 2.54
C LEU A 22 4.42 -2.74 1.11
N LEU A 23 3.76 -3.88 0.96
CA LEU A 23 3.31 -4.38 -0.34
C LEU A 23 2.29 -3.43 -0.99
N ALA A 24 1.32 -2.94 -0.23
CA ALA A 24 0.34 -1.96 -0.72
C ALA A 24 1.02 -0.69 -1.24
N VAL A 25 1.92 -0.10 -0.44
CA VAL A 25 2.66 1.11 -0.83
C VAL A 25 3.55 0.87 -2.05
N LEU A 26 4.25 -0.27 -2.11
CA LEU A 26 5.05 -0.62 -3.29
C LEU A 26 4.19 -0.76 -4.55
N CYS A 27 3.04 -1.45 -4.45
CA CYS A 27 2.10 -1.58 -5.55
C CYS A 27 1.55 -0.22 -6.01
N ASP A 28 1.25 0.69 -5.09
CA ASP A 28 0.80 2.05 -5.41
C ASP A 28 1.87 2.84 -6.17
N VAL A 29 3.11 2.86 -5.64
CA VAL A 29 4.21 3.60 -6.26
C VAL A 29 4.51 3.05 -7.66
N VAL A 30 4.61 1.73 -7.80
CA VAL A 30 4.85 1.09 -9.11
C VAL A 30 3.68 1.32 -10.06
N GLY A 31 2.44 1.19 -9.57
CA GLY A 31 1.23 1.42 -10.37
C GLY A 31 1.13 2.86 -10.88
N LEU A 32 1.42 3.85 -10.04
CA LEU A 32 1.45 5.27 -10.42
C LEU A 32 2.56 5.56 -11.45
N ILE A 33 3.76 5.01 -11.25
CA ILE A 33 4.86 5.19 -12.21
C ILE A 33 4.47 4.61 -13.57
N ILE A 34 3.95 3.38 -13.60
CA ILE A 34 3.52 2.73 -14.84
C ILE A 34 2.38 3.53 -15.51
N LEU A 35 1.41 4.00 -14.74
CA LEU A 35 0.28 4.78 -15.25
C LEU A 35 0.75 6.12 -15.83
N PHE A 36 1.68 6.83 -15.16
CA PHE A 36 2.26 8.07 -15.67
C PHE A 36 3.18 7.85 -16.87
N LEU A 37 3.93 6.74 -16.92
CA LEU A 37 4.73 6.35 -18.08
C LEU A 37 3.89 5.93 -19.27
N GLY A 38 2.69 5.38 -19.03
CA GLY A 38 1.59 5.49 -19.97
C GLY A 38 1.43 6.98 -20.25
N ILE A 39 0.64 7.69 -19.46
CA ILE A 39 0.08 9.00 -19.82
C ILE A 39 1.02 9.99 -20.52
N PHE A 40 2.23 10.18 -20.00
CA PHE A 40 3.14 11.25 -20.43
C PHE A 40 4.16 10.84 -21.50
N VAL A 41 4.46 9.55 -21.68
CA VAL A 41 5.49 9.13 -22.64
C VAL A 41 4.83 8.63 -23.93
N PRO A 42 5.24 9.11 -25.12
CA PRO A 42 4.69 8.66 -26.39
C PRO A 42 5.21 7.26 -26.76
N LEU A 43 4.74 6.25 -26.05
CA LEU A 43 5.03 4.84 -26.30
C LEU A 43 4.04 4.26 -27.32
N SER A 44 4.50 3.39 -28.21
CA SER A 44 3.63 2.72 -29.18
C SER A 44 2.56 1.81 -28.55
N SER A 45 2.77 1.39 -27.29
CA SER A 45 1.85 0.51 -26.55
C SER A 45 1.35 1.18 -25.26
N TRP A 46 1.10 2.48 -25.33
CA TRP A 46 0.63 3.32 -24.23
C TRP A 46 -0.55 2.74 -23.45
N ASP A 47 -1.53 2.19 -24.18
CA ASP A 47 -2.74 1.61 -23.61
C ASP A 47 -2.42 0.49 -22.62
N PHE A 48 -1.45 -0.37 -22.94
CA PHE A 48 -1.02 -1.46 -22.06
C PHE A 48 -0.48 -0.94 -20.73
N PHE A 49 0.31 0.14 -20.75
CA PHE A 49 0.85 0.76 -19.53
C PHE A 49 -0.27 1.39 -18.70
N VAL A 50 -1.18 2.14 -19.33
CA VAL A 50 -2.31 2.76 -18.63
C VAL A 50 -3.19 1.70 -17.96
N TYR A 51 -3.56 0.64 -18.68
CA TYR A 51 -4.39 -0.43 -18.11
C TYR A 51 -3.65 -1.23 -17.03
N SER A 52 -2.37 -1.56 -17.23
CA SER A 52 -1.58 -2.29 -16.24
C SER A 52 -1.36 -1.48 -14.97
N GLY A 53 -1.09 -0.17 -15.10
CA GLY A 53 -0.94 0.74 -13.97
C GLY A 53 -2.24 0.89 -13.18
N ALA A 54 -3.37 1.08 -13.88
CA ALA A 54 -4.70 1.13 -13.25
C ALA A 54 -5.07 -0.18 -12.55
N LEU A 55 -4.77 -1.33 -13.17
CA LEU A 55 -5.00 -2.65 -12.58
C LEU A 55 -4.16 -2.85 -11.31
N LEU A 56 -2.88 -2.46 -11.32
CA LEU A 56 -2.01 -2.52 -10.14
C LEU A 56 -2.55 -1.67 -8.98
N LEU A 57 -3.03 -0.46 -9.26
CA LEU A 57 -3.66 0.41 -8.26
C LEU A 57 -4.94 -0.21 -7.69
N ALA A 58 -5.77 -0.82 -8.53
CA ALA A 58 -6.96 -1.54 -8.08
C ALA A 58 -6.59 -2.75 -7.19
N CYS A 59 -5.57 -3.53 -7.58
CA CYS A 59 -5.06 -4.64 -6.76
C CYS A 59 -4.48 -4.15 -5.43
N SER A 60 -3.83 -2.97 -5.40
CA SER A 60 -3.28 -2.38 -4.18
C SER A 60 -4.36 -2.09 -3.12
N LEU A 61 -5.57 -1.68 -3.54
CA LEU A 61 -6.69 -1.48 -2.64
C LEU A 61 -7.04 -2.75 -1.84
N LEU A 62 -6.86 -3.95 -2.41
CA LEU A 62 -7.06 -5.21 -1.68
C LEU A 62 -6.06 -5.35 -0.53
N PHE A 63 -4.80 -4.99 -0.74
CA PHE A 63 -3.78 -5.03 0.31
C PHE A 63 -4.05 -3.99 1.41
N TRP A 64 -4.55 -2.81 1.04
CA TRP A 64 -5.01 -1.80 2.01
C TRP A 64 -6.17 -2.31 2.87
N ILE A 65 -7.17 -2.97 2.26
CA ILE A 65 -8.30 -3.55 2.99
C ILE A 65 -7.83 -4.65 3.94
N PHE A 66 -6.95 -5.55 3.48
CA PHE A 66 -6.41 -6.60 4.34
C PHE A 66 -5.58 -6.04 5.49
N TRP A 67 -4.68 -5.09 5.21
CA TRP A 67 -3.89 -4.44 6.23
C TRP A 67 -4.79 -3.75 7.28
N TYR A 68 -5.80 -2.99 6.84
CA TYR A 68 -6.76 -2.35 7.75
C TYR A 68 -7.48 -3.39 8.60
N THR A 69 -8.02 -4.45 7.98
CA THR A 69 -8.75 -5.52 8.69
C THR A 69 -7.90 -6.18 9.78
N PHE A 70 -6.63 -6.47 9.48
CA PHE A 70 -5.72 -7.07 10.45
C PHE A 70 -5.20 -6.10 11.52
N ASN A 71 -5.35 -4.79 11.31
CA ASN A 71 -4.93 -3.75 12.25
C ASN A 71 -6.10 -3.23 13.13
N ILE A 72 -7.33 -3.67 12.92
CA ILE A 72 -8.48 -3.32 13.79
C ILE A 72 -8.33 -4.07 15.12
N GLU A 73 -7.90 -3.36 16.16
CA GLU A 73 -8.02 -3.82 17.55
C GLU A 73 -9.36 -3.34 18.12
N VAL A 74 -10.28 -4.26 18.39
CA VAL A 74 -11.53 -3.95 19.11
C VAL A 74 -11.24 -4.02 20.61
N PRO A 75 -11.31 -2.91 21.35
CA PRO A 75 -11.05 -2.93 22.78
C PRO A 75 -12.24 -3.56 23.53
N LEU A 76 -11.97 -4.59 24.34
CA LEU A 76 -12.98 -5.31 25.16
C LEU A 76 -13.82 -4.40 26.08
N LYS A 77 -13.32 -3.21 26.44
CA LYS A 77 -14.06 -2.22 27.24
C LYS A 77 -15.34 -1.70 26.58
N GLU A 78 -15.42 -1.75 25.25
CA GLU A 78 -16.60 -1.38 24.46
C GLU A 78 -17.63 -2.54 24.38
N LEU A 79 -17.23 -3.75 24.80
CA LEU A 79 -18.05 -4.96 24.74
C LEU A 79 -18.84 -5.23 26.03
N GLY A 80 -18.82 -4.32 27.00
CA GLY A 80 -19.72 -4.32 28.16
C GLY A 80 -19.49 -5.41 29.21
N PHE A 81 -18.28 -5.98 29.27
CA PHE A 81 -17.85 -6.90 30.35
C PHE A 81 -17.09 -6.17 31.45
#